data_AF-W1XRM0-F1
#
_entry.id   AF-W1XRM0-F1
#
_cell.length_a   1.000
_cell.length_b   1.000
_cell.length_c   1.000
_cell.angle_alpha   90.00
_cell.angle_beta   90.00
_cell.angle_gamma   90.00
#
_symmetry.space_group_name_H-M   'P 1'
#
loop_
_entity.id
_entity.type
_entity.pdbx_description
1 polymer ?
#
loop_
_entity_poly.entity_id
_entity_poly.type
_entity_poly.pdbx_seq_one_letter_code
_entity_poly.pdbx_strand_id
1 'polypeptide(L)'
;LLRAIKSGTRLLIVGDSDQLPSVGAGNVLKDLIDSEVINTVRLNEIFRQAQESMIVVNAHKINKGEPLKLNVKGKDFFFIKKEGDDILQEIVGVVSERLPKFYGVDKLKDI
;
A
#
# COMPACT_ATOMS: atom_id res chain seq x y z
N LEU A 1 -20.52 -1.90 -15.25
CA LEU A 1 -20.55 -2.99 -14.25
C LEU A 1 -21.96 -3.26 -13.72
N LEU A 2 -22.52 -2.41 -12.85
CA LEU A 2 -23.78 -2.70 -12.16
C LEU A 2 -24.99 -2.96 -13.08
N ARG A 3 -25.08 -2.26 -14.22
CA ARG A 3 -26.13 -2.48 -15.24
C ARG A 3 -26.17 -3.89 -15.83
N ALA A 4 -25.08 -4.65 -15.75
CA ALA A 4 -24.98 -5.99 -16.30
C ALA A 4 -25.41 -7.09 -15.30
N ILE A 5 -25.74 -6.73 -14.06
CA ILE A 5 -26.07 -7.67 -13.00
C ILE A 5 -27.56 -8.02 -13.09
N LYS A 6 -27.87 -9.32 -13.22
CA LYS A 6 -29.26 -9.81 -13.27
C LYS A 6 -29.91 -9.73 -11.89
N SER A 7 -31.22 -9.49 -11.85
CA SER A 7 -32.01 -9.53 -10.62
C SER A 7 -31.84 -10.88 -9.89
N GLY A 8 -31.77 -10.84 -8.56
CA GLY A 8 -31.51 -12.01 -7.71
C GLY A 8 -30.04 -12.40 -7.55
N THR A 9 -29.12 -11.74 -8.26
CA THR A 9 -27.67 -11.98 -8.09
C THR A 9 -27.16 -11.34 -6.81
N ARG A 10 -26.34 -12.08 -6.04
CA ARG A 10 -25.59 -11.51 -4.92
C ARG A 10 -24.28 -10.88 -5.44
N LEU A 11 -24.04 -9.64 -5.06
CA LEU A 11 -22.81 -8.92 -5.35
C LEU A 11 -22.01 -8.73 -4.06
N LEU A 12 -20.73 -9.09 -4.09
CA LEU A 12 -19.76 -8.76 -3.06
C LEU A 12 -18.75 -7.78 -3.66
N ILE A 13 -18.59 -6.61 -3.04
CA ILE A 13 -17.58 -5.61 -3.40
C ILE A 13 -16.49 -5.68 -2.34
N VAL A 14 -15.23 -5.80 -2.77
CA VAL A 14 -14.06 -5.87 -1.90
C VAL A 14 -13.06 -4.82 -2.37
N GLY A 15 -12.47 -4.09 -1.43
CA GLY A 15 -11.41 -3.13 -1.70
C GLY A 15 -10.83 -2.58 -0.39
N ASP A 16 -9.80 -1.75 -0.54
CA ASP A 16 -9.16 -1.06 0.57
C ASP A 16 -9.82 0.31 0.78
N SER A 17 -10.36 0.54 1.98
CA SER A 17 -11.02 1.79 2.35
C SER A 17 -10.07 2.97 2.52
N ASP A 18 -8.79 2.68 2.77
CA ASP A 18 -7.77 3.67 3.09
C ASP A 18 -6.87 3.95 1.88
N GLN A 19 -7.15 3.33 0.73
CA GLN A 19 -6.47 3.61 -0.54
C GLN A 19 -6.77 5.03 -1.03
N LEU A 20 -5.81 5.60 -1.77
CA LEU A 20 -6.00 6.87 -2.47
C LEU A 20 -7.26 6.82 -3.38
N PRO A 21 -7.96 7.96 -3.54
CA PRO A 21 -9.13 8.02 -4.40
C PRO A 21 -8.79 7.66 -5.84
N SER A 22 -9.83 7.27 -6.59
CA SER A 22 -9.69 6.96 -8.01
C SER A 22 -9.17 8.17 -8.80
N VAL A 23 -8.47 7.92 -9.90
CA VAL A 23 -8.02 8.98 -10.83
C VAL A 23 -9.22 9.71 -11.47
N GLY A 24 -10.32 8.97 -11.71
CA GLY A 24 -11.60 9.54 -12.14
C GLY A 24 -12.39 10.13 -10.98
N ALA A 25 -13.34 11.02 -11.30
CA ALA A 25 -14.21 11.63 -10.29
C ALA A 25 -15.02 10.58 -9.50
N GLY A 26 -15.05 10.76 -8.18
CA GLY A 26 -15.84 9.95 -7.24
C GLY A 26 -14.98 9.05 -6.35
N ASN A 27 -15.49 8.76 -5.15
CA ASN A 27 -14.87 7.83 -4.21
C ASN A 27 -15.81 6.68 -3.90
N VAL A 28 -16.22 5.96 -4.96
CA VAL A 28 -17.36 5.04 -4.94
C VAL A 28 -17.30 4.05 -3.78
N LEU A 29 -16.17 3.39 -3.53
CA LEU A 29 -16.09 2.42 -2.45
C LEU A 29 -16.29 3.07 -1.08
N LYS A 30 -15.63 4.21 -0.85
CA LYS A 30 -15.76 4.96 0.40
C LYS A 30 -17.19 5.49 0.57
N ASP A 31 -17.77 6.05 -0.48
CA ASP A 31 -19.14 6.57 -0.46
C ASP A 31 -20.16 5.45 -0.17
N LEU A 32 -19.95 4.23 -0.70
CA LEU A 32 -20.79 3.07 -0.39
C LEU A 32 -20.67 2.66 1.08
N ILE A 33 -19.46 2.65 1.65
CA ILE A 33 -19.21 2.33 3.06
C ILE A 33 -19.84 3.40 3.97
N ASP A 34 -19.56 4.68 3.70
CA ASP A 34 -19.98 5.83 4.49
C ASP A 34 -21.50 6.09 4.40
N SER A 35 -22.18 5.55 3.37
CA SER A 35 -23.63 5.68 3.22
C SER A 35 -24.43 4.92 4.29
N GLU A 36 -23.83 3.90 4.92
CA GLU A 36 -24.48 2.97 5.87
C GLU A 36 -25.71 2.21 5.32
N VAL A 37 -26.03 2.36 4.03
CA VAL A 37 -27.18 1.68 3.38
C VAL A 37 -26.85 0.22 3.07
N ILE A 38 -25.57 -0.09 2.85
CA ILE A 38 -25.09 -1.42 2.45
C ILE A 38 -24.40 -2.07 3.64
N ASN A 39 -24.79 -3.32 3.93
CA ASN A 39 -24.13 -4.10 4.97
C ASN A 39 -22.64 -4.25 4.67
N THR A 40 -21.81 -3.70 5.54
CA THR A 40 -20.37 -3.57 5.34
C THR A 40 -19.63 -4.24 6.48
N VAL A 41 -18.59 -5.01 6.15
CA VAL A 41 -17.67 -5.62 7.12
C VAL A 41 -16.28 -5.06 6.87
N ARG A 42 -15.70 -4.41 7.88
CA ARG A 42 -14.31 -3.92 7.84
C ARG A 42 -13.38 -4.90 8.54
N LEU A 43 -12.38 -5.40 7.82
CA LEU A 43 -11.35 -6.28 8.38
C LEU A 43 -10.25 -5.42 9.01
N ASN A 44 -10.23 -5.34 10.34
CA ASN A 44 -9.31 -4.46 11.09
C ASN A 44 -8.14 -5.21 11.74
N GLU A 45 -8.13 -6.53 11.70
CA GLU A 45 -7.09 -7.34 12.34
C GLU A 45 -5.97 -7.69 11.38
N ILE A 46 -4.73 -7.45 11.81
CA ILE A 46 -3.54 -7.97 11.14
C ILE A 46 -3.20 -9.36 11.65
N PHE A 47 -2.98 -10.28 10.73
CA PHE A 47 -2.44 -11.58 11.07
C PHE A 47 -1.03 -11.44 11.65
N ARG A 48 -0.67 -12.35 12.56
CA ARG A 48 0.59 -12.31 13.33
C ARG A 48 1.84 -12.23 12.44
N GLN A 49 1.86 -12.91 11.30
CA GLN A 49 2.97 -12.88 10.34
C GLN A 49 3.15 -11.48 9.73
N ALA A 50 2.06 -10.71 9.56
CA ALA A 50 2.10 -9.36 9.03
C ALA A 50 2.65 -8.33 10.05
N GLN A 51 2.62 -8.64 11.35
CA GLN A 51 3.25 -7.79 12.38
C GLN A 51 4.78 -7.78 12.30
N GLU A 52 5.38 -8.76 11.62
CA GLU A 52 6.83 -8.79 11.43
C GLU A 52 7.28 -7.83 10.32
N SER A 53 6.38 -7.45 9.42
CA SER A 53 6.62 -6.51 8.32
C SER A 53 6.52 -5.07 8.82
N MET A 54 7.61 -4.32 8.64
CA MET A 54 7.61 -2.88 8.92
C MET A 54 6.81 -2.09 7.89
N ILE A 55 6.59 -2.63 6.68
CA ILE A 55 5.69 -2.03 5.69
C ILE A 55 4.26 -2.02 6.24
N VAL A 56 3.75 -3.17 6.70
CA VAL A 56 2.40 -3.28 7.26
C VAL A 56 2.25 -2.42 8.52
N VAL A 57 3.22 -2.51 9.44
CA VAL A 57 3.19 -1.72 10.67
C VAL A 57 3.17 -0.22 10.38
N ASN A 58 3.99 0.26 9.44
CA ASN A 58 4.01 1.68 9.09
C ASN A 58 2.76 2.12 8.32
N ALA A 59 2.14 1.27 7.49
CA ALA A 59 0.87 1.58 6.83
C ALA A 59 -0.24 1.89 7.85
N HIS A 60 -0.37 1.06 8.89
CA HIS A 60 -1.32 1.34 9.99
C HIS A 60 -0.99 2.63 10.74
N LYS A 61 0.30 2.93 10.94
CA LYS A 61 0.73 4.18 11.58
C LYS A 61 0.35 5.40 10.75
N ILE A 62 0.51 5.35 9.43
CA ILE A 62 0.07 6.42 8.52
C ILE A 62 -1.44 6.65 8.67
N ASN A 63 -2.25 5.60 8.60
CA ASN A 63 -3.72 5.72 8.70
C ASN A 63 -4.18 6.25 10.07
N LYS A 64 -3.38 6.05 11.13
CA LYS A 64 -3.62 6.56 12.49
C LYS A 64 -2.97 7.91 12.79
N GLY A 65 -2.19 8.48 11.88
CA GLY A 65 -1.40 9.70 12.13
C GLY A 65 -0.29 9.52 13.17
N GLU A 66 0.21 8.30 13.34
CA GLU A 66 1.29 7.98 14.28
C GLU A 66 2.69 8.12 13.65
N PRO A 67 3.74 8.38 14.45
CA PRO A 67 5.11 8.43 13.96
C PRO A 67 5.58 7.06 13.43
N LEU A 68 6.30 7.10 12.30
CA LEU A 68 6.84 5.94 11.60
C LEU A 68 8.09 5.37 12.28
N LYS A 69 8.29 4.06 12.13
CA LYS A 69 9.53 3.37 12.52
C LYS A 69 10.35 3.12 11.25
N LEU A 70 11.43 3.88 11.09
CA LEU A 70 12.24 3.89 9.88
C LEU A 70 13.49 3.02 10.05
N ASN A 71 13.93 2.35 8.98
CA ASN A 71 15.22 1.66 8.89
C ASN A 71 15.51 0.67 10.03
N VAL A 72 14.49 -0.07 10.48
CA VAL A 72 14.67 -1.13 11.48
C VAL A 72 15.54 -2.24 10.86
N LYS A 73 16.63 -2.61 11.54
CA LYS A 73 17.57 -3.61 11.03
C LYS A 73 16.88 -4.95 10.74
N GLY A 74 17.19 -5.53 9.57
CA GLY A 74 16.65 -6.83 9.15
C GLY A 74 15.16 -6.82 8.81
N LYS A 75 14.57 -5.64 8.57
CA LYS A 75 13.17 -5.48 8.17
C LYS A 75 13.05 -4.96 6.74
N ASP A 76 11.84 -5.01 6.22
CA ASP A 76 11.44 -4.78 4.83
C ASP A 76 11.09 -3.32 4.49
N PHE A 77 11.20 -2.40 5.45
CA PHE A 77 10.90 -0.98 5.23
C PHE A 77 12.16 -0.11 5.36
N PHE A 78 12.48 0.60 4.27
CA PHE A 78 13.63 1.49 4.18
C PHE A 78 13.20 2.90 3.84
N PHE A 79 13.82 3.88 4.49
CA PHE A 79 13.61 5.30 4.24
C PHE A 79 14.96 5.99 4.08
N ILE A 80 15.22 6.50 2.88
CA ILE A 80 16.44 7.22 2.54
C ILE A 80 16.05 8.69 2.33
N LYS A 81 16.44 9.56 3.28
CA LYS A 81 16.17 10.99 3.17
C LYS A 81 17.23 11.66 2.30
N LYS A 82 16.81 12.29 1.21
CA LYS A 82 17.62 13.12 0.31
C LYS A 82 16.81 14.34 -0.14
N GLU A 83 17.51 15.40 -0.54
CA GLU A 83 16.91 16.67 -0.95
C GLU A 83 17.64 17.17 -2.21
N GLY A 84 16.92 17.87 -3.10
CA GLY A 84 17.50 18.45 -4.31
C GLY A 84 18.07 17.42 -5.31
N ASP A 85 19.16 17.80 -5.97
CA ASP A 85 19.77 17.03 -7.08
C ASP A 85 20.36 15.68 -6.64
N ASP A 86 20.64 15.52 -5.34
CA ASP A 86 21.15 14.27 -4.77
C ASP A 86 20.14 13.11 -4.89
N ILE A 87 18.85 13.41 -5.01
CA ILE A 87 17.79 12.39 -5.11
C ILE A 87 18.01 11.51 -6.34
N LEU A 88 18.35 12.13 -7.48
CA LEU A 88 18.55 11.39 -8.73
C LEU A 88 19.73 10.42 -8.62
N GLN A 89 20.86 10.90 -8.08
CA GLN A 89 22.05 10.07 -7.88
C GLN A 89 21.78 8.92 -6.92
N GLU A 90 21.03 9.18 -5.84
CA GLU A 90 20.66 8.16 -4.87
C GLU A 90 19.75 7.09 -5.48
N ILE A 91 18.73 7.47 -6.26
CA ILE A 91 17.84 6.53 -6.96
C ILE A 91 18.64 5.64 -7.89
N VAL A 92 19.53 6.22 -8.71
CA VAL A 92 20.39 5.45 -9.62
C VAL A 92 21.25 4.46 -8.84
N GLY A 93 21.89 4.87 -7.74
CA GLY A 93 22.69 3.97 -6.91
C GLY A 93 21.86 2.85 -6.26
N VAL A 94 20.63 3.13 -5.83
CA VAL A 94 19.73 2.14 -5.24
C VAL A 94 19.34 1.08 -6.27
N VAL A 95 18.88 1.51 -7.45
CA VAL A 95 18.40 0.63 -8.52
C VAL A 95 19.53 -0.15 -9.18
N SER A 96 20.67 0.48 -9.45
CA SER A 96 21.75 -0.14 -10.22
C SER A 96 22.73 -0.97 -9.37
N GLU A 97 22.80 -0.71 -8.07
CA GLU A 97 23.76 -1.40 -7.20
C GLU A 97 23.15 -2.02 -5.95
N ARG A 98 22.45 -1.25 -5.12
CA ARG A 98 22.07 -1.71 -3.77
C ARG A 98 21.00 -2.81 -3.81
N LEU A 99 19.93 -2.60 -4.56
CA LEU A 99 18.85 -3.59 -4.70
C LEU A 99 19.32 -4.86 -5.42
N PRO A 100 20.04 -4.80 -6.57
CA PRO A 100 20.60 -5.99 -7.21
C PRO A 100 21.52 -6.79 -6.29
N LYS A 101 22.42 -6.13 -5.55
CA LYS A 101 23.32 -6.80 -4.59
C LYS A 101 22.56 -7.41 -3.41
N PHE A 102 21.51 -6.74 -2.92
CA PHE A 102 20.72 -7.19 -1.79
C PHE A 102 19.86 -8.41 -2.12
N TYR A 103 19.22 -8.42 -3.30
CA TYR A 103 18.35 -9.52 -3.73
C TYR A 103 19.07 -10.59 -4.56
N GLY A 104 20.30 -10.33 -5.01
CA GLY A 104 21.06 -11.24 -5.88
C GLY A 104 20.50 -11.35 -7.30
N VAL A 105 19.94 -10.26 -7.83
CA VAL A 105 19.22 -10.21 -9.11
C VAL A 105 19.94 -9.38 -10.18
N ASP A 106 19.57 -9.55 -11.45
CA ASP A 106 20.12 -8.76 -12.55
C ASP A 106 19.46 -7.39 -12.63
N LYS A 107 20.28 -6.34 -12.61
CA LYS A 107 19.82 -4.94 -12.56
C LYS A 107 19.05 -4.46 -13.81
N LEU A 108 19.15 -5.14 -14.95
CA LEU A 108 18.48 -4.77 -16.19
C LEU A 108 17.29 -5.67 -16.52
N LYS A 109 17.24 -6.88 -15.94
CA LYS A 109 16.17 -7.85 -16.21
C LYS A 109 15.12 -7.91 -15.10
N ASP A 110 15.54 -7.73 -13.85
CA ASP A 110 14.72 -8.04 -12.68
C ASP A 110 14.29 -6.80 -11.87
N ILE A 111 14.82 -5.62 -12.19
CA ILE A 111 14.45 -4.31 -11.61
C ILE A 111 14.00 -3.38 -12.73
#